data_AF-A0A7K0L5K4-F1
#
_entry.id   AF-A0A7K0L5K4-F1
#
_cell.length_a   1.000
_cell.length_b   1.000
_cell.length_c   1.000
_cell.angle_alpha   90.00
_cell.angle_beta   90.00
_cell.angle_gamma   90.00
#
_symmetry.space_group_name_H-M   'P 1'
#
loop_
_entity.id
_entity.type
_entity.pdbx_description
1 polymer ?
#
loop_
_entity_poly.entity_id
_entity_poly.type
_entity_poly.pdbx_seq_one_letter_code
_entity_poly.pdbx_strand_id
1 'polypeptide(L)'
;MSPADSQLQKQEEFVIRTLEERNIRFVRLWFTDVLGFLKSVAIAPPELENAFAEGIGFDGSAIEGFARITEADMLAKPDSATFSILPWRTEAPGAAR
;
A
#
# COMPACT_ATOMS: atom_id res chain seq x y z
N MET A 1 -3.20 5.01 -24.39
CA MET A 1 -3.56 5.29 -22.99
C MET A 1 -5.01 5.72 -22.94
N SER A 2 -5.81 5.05 -22.12
CA SER A 2 -7.19 5.43 -21.88
C SER A 2 -7.24 6.70 -21.00
N PRO A 3 -8.35 7.46 -21.00
CA PRO A 3 -8.54 8.56 -20.07
C PRO A 3 -8.40 8.15 -18.60
N ALA A 4 -8.81 6.91 -18.26
CA ALA A 4 -8.72 6.36 -16.91
C ALA A 4 -7.26 6.15 -16.47
N ASP A 5 -6.39 5.67 -17.37
CA ASP A 5 -4.95 5.51 -17.10
C ASP A 5 -4.31 6.85 -16.74
N SER A 6 -4.72 7.93 -17.42
CA SER A 6 -4.20 9.28 -17.17
C SER A 6 -4.66 9.87 -15.83
N GLN A 7 -5.80 9.42 -15.30
CA GLN A 7 -6.30 9.88 -13.99
C GLN A 7 -5.63 9.12 -12.85
N LEU A 8 -5.39 7.82 -13.01
CA LEU A 8 -4.65 7.00 -12.06
C LEU A 8 -3.23 7.53 -11.86
N GLN A 9 -2.54 7.89 -12.95
CA GLN A 9 -1.19 8.42 -12.90
C GLN A 9 -1.10 9.75 -12.12
N LYS A 10 -2.08 10.65 -12.31
CA LYS A 10 -2.18 11.90 -11.52
C LYS A 10 -2.43 11.65 -10.03
N GLN A 11 -3.20 10.60 -9.72
CA GLN A 11 -3.49 10.23 -8.34
C GLN A 11 -2.24 9.65 -7.65
N GLU A 12 -1.48 8.80 -8.33
CA GLU A 12 -0.20 8.29 -7.84
C GLU A 12 0.79 9.42 -7.55
N GLU A 13 0.95 10.37 -8.49
CA GLU A 13 1.78 11.57 -8.28
C GLU A 13 1.33 12.39 -7.08
N PHE A 14 0.01 12.55 -6.89
CA PHE A 14 -0.54 13.23 -5.73
C PHE A 14 -0.18 12.52 -4.41
N VAL A 15 -0.26 11.19 -4.37
CA VAL A 15 0.11 10.39 -3.20
C VAL A 15 1.58 10.60 -2.86
N ILE A 16 2.49 10.39 -3.82
CA ILE A 16 3.94 10.52 -3.60
C ILE A 16 4.29 11.92 -3.08
N ARG A 17 3.78 12.97 -3.73
CA ARG A 17 4.00 14.36 -3.27
C ARG A 17 3.49 14.59 -1.86
N THR A 18 2.32 14.03 -1.52
CA THR A 18 1.75 14.18 -0.17
C THR A 18 2.62 13.51 0.90
N LEU A 19 3.21 12.35 0.60
CA LEU A 19 4.12 11.66 1.52
C LEU A 19 5.35 12.51 1.84
N GLU A 20 5.93 13.16 0.82
CA GLU A 20 7.08 14.06 0.98
C GLU A 20 6.70 15.32 1.79
N GLU A 21 5.65 16.03 1.37
CA GLU A 21 5.19 17.27 2.01
C GLU A 21 4.83 17.08 3.49
N ARG A 22 4.33 15.90 3.86
CA ARG A 22 3.91 15.55 5.22
C ARG A 22 5.00 14.82 6.01
N ASN A 23 6.20 14.63 5.44
CA ASN A 23 7.30 13.88 6.06
C ASN A 23 6.86 12.50 6.58
N ILE A 24 6.06 11.79 5.77
CA ILE A 24 5.60 10.44 6.08
C ILE A 24 6.74 9.47 5.79
N ARG A 25 7.09 8.66 6.79
CA ARG A 25 8.19 7.68 6.67
C ARG A 25 7.73 6.25 6.52
N PHE A 26 6.44 5.99 6.72
CA PHE A 26 5.86 4.66 6.66
C PHE A 26 4.46 4.73 6.04
N VAL A 27 4.25 3.88 5.03
CA VAL A 27 2.95 3.65 4.40
C VAL A 27 2.50 2.24 4.72
N ARG A 28 1.24 2.07 5.12
CA ARG A 28 0.67 0.76 5.44
C ARG A 28 -0.27 0.32 4.33
N LEU A 29 0.11 -0.70 3.57
CA LEU A 29 -0.79 -1.34 2.63
C LEU A 29 -1.77 -2.21 3.40
N TRP A 30 -3.05 -1.82 3.39
CA TRP A 30 -4.11 -2.56 4.07
C TRP A 30 -4.82 -3.49 3.10
N PHE A 31 -5.09 -4.70 3.55
CA PHE A 31 -5.88 -5.67 2.82
C PHE A 31 -6.61 -6.59 3.79
N THR A 32 -7.62 -7.30 3.30
CA THR A 32 -8.36 -8.28 4.09
C THR A 32 -8.01 -9.68 3.64
N ASP A 33 -7.82 -10.60 4.58
CA ASP A 33 -7.77 -12.03 4.24
C ASP A 33 -9.17 -12.57 3.90
N VAL A 34 -9.24 -13.85 3.52
CA VAL A 34 -10.49 -14.51 3.12
C VAL A 34 -11.49 -14.68 4.26
N LEU A 35 -11.03 -14.59 5.51
CA LEU A 35 -11.88 -14.64 6.70
C LEU A 35 -12.35 -13.23 7.11
N GLY A 36 -11.91 -12.19 6.39
CA GLY A 36 -12.29 -10.80 6.61
C GLY A 36 -11.44 -10.07 7.65
N PHE A 37 -10.35 -10.66 8.12
CA PHE A 37 -9.45 -9.96 9.04
C PHE A 37 -8.60 -8.94 8.29
N LEU A 38 -8.52 -7.73 8.84
CA LEU A 38 -7.62 -6.70 8.36
C LEU A 38 -6.17 -7.11 8.63
N LYS A 39 -5.37 -7.14 7.57
CA LYS A 39 -3.92 -7.33 7.57
C LYS A 39 -3.26 -6.07 7.02
N SER A 40 -1.97 -5.90 7.33
CA SER A 40 -1.21 -4.78 6.75
C SER A 40 0.27 -5.09 6.63
N VAL A 41 0.89 -4.57 5.58
CA VAL A 41 2.34 -4.52 5.41
C VAL A 41 2.80 -3.06 5.43
N ALA A 42 3.88 -2.77 6.15
CA ALA A 42 4.46 -1.44 6.19
C ALA A 42 5.64 -1.35 5.22
N ILE A 43 5.65 -0.30 4.40
CA ILE A 43 6.66 -0.06 3.38
C ILE A 43 7.18 1.38 3.49
N ALA A 44 8.39 1.62 2.98
CA ALA A 44 8.95 2.96 2.88
C ALA A 44 8.40 3.69 1.65
N PRO A 45 8.28 5.04 1.66
CA PRO A 45 7.81 5.80 0.50
C PRO A 45 8.54 5.49 -0.83
N PRO A 46 9.88 5.28 -0.87
CA PRO A 46 10.56 4.91 -2.12
C PRO A 46 10.13 3.56 -2.69
N GLU A 47 9.62 2.65 -1.86
CA GLU A 47 9.12 1.34 -2.31
C GLU A 47 7.72 1.45 -2.91
N LEU A 48 6.96 2.50 -2.55
CA LEU A 48 5.58 2.69 -3.01
C LEU A 48 5.50 3.00 -4.51
N GLU A 49 6.45 3.76 -5.06
CA GLU A 49 6.51 4.05 -6.50
C GLU A 49 6.59 2.77 -7.33
N ASN A 50 7.52 1.88 -6.97
CA ASN A 50 7.65 0.57 -7.61
C ASN A 50 6.41 -0.30 -7.36
N ALA A 51 5.81 -0.21 -6.17
CA ALA A 51 4.61 -0.97 -5.83
C ALA A 51 3.38 -0.56 -6.68
N PHE A 52 3.24 0.70 -7.10
CA PHE A 52 2.17 1.09 -8.02
C PHE A 52 2.31 0.45 -9.41
N ALA A 53 3.54 0.29 -9.90
CA ALA A 53 3.80 -0.36 -11.17
C ALA A 53 3.68 -1.88 -11.07
N GLU A 54 4.49 -2.49 -10.22
CA GLU A 54 4.78 -3.92 -10.21
C GLU A 54 4.17 -4.66 -9.00
N GLY A 55 3.67 -3.93 -8.00
CA GLY A 55 3.26 -4.50 -6.70
C GLY A 55 4.46 -4.76 -5.78
N ILE A 56 4.17 -5.12 -4.53
CA ILE A 56 5.19 -5.51 -3.55
C ILE A 56 4.97 -6.96 -3.09
N GLY A 57 6.05 -7.73 -3.11
CA GLY A 57 6.06 -9.09 -2.60
C GLY A 57 5.91 -9.12 -1.08
N PHE A 58 5.09 -10.02 -0.57
CA PHE A 58 5.00 -10.31 0.86
C PHE A 58 4.71 -11.80 1.09
N ASP A 59 5.08 -12.29 2.27
CA ASP A 59 4.88 -13.69 2.62
C ASP A 59 3.38 -13.99 2.85
N GLY A 60 2.80 -14.76 1.93
CA GLY A 60 1.40 -15.19 1.96
C GLY A 60 1.07 -16.16 3.09
N SER A 61 2.07 -16.70 3.79
CA SER A 61 1.86 -17.54 4.98
C SER A 61 1.13 -16.80 6.11
N ALA A 62 1.19 -15.46 6.13
CA ALA A 62 0.51 -14.60 7.10
C ALA A 62 -1.01 -14.45 6.86
N ILE A 63 -1.55 -15.04 5.78
CA ILE A 63 -2.96 -14.98 5.38
C ILE A 63 -3.65 -16.31 5.72
N GLU A 64 -4.50 -16.29 6.75
CA GLU A 64 -5.29 -17.46 7.12
C GLU A 64 -6.33 -17.79 6.03
N GLY A 65 -6.41 -19.06 5.64
CA GLY A 65 -7.38 -19.56 4.68
C GLY A 65 -6.94 -19.60 3.21
N PHE A 66 -5.78 -19.02 2.86
CA PHE A 66 -5.19 -19.13 1.51
C PHE A 66 -4.08 -20.19 1.44
N ALA A 67 -3.23 -20.29 2.46
CA ALA A 67 -2.05 -21.14 2.43
C ALA A 67 -2.30 -22.54 3.05
N ARG A 68 -2.83 -23.48 2.27
CA ARG A 68 -2.57 -24.90 2.53
C ARG A 68 -1.20 -25.26 1.94
N ILE A 69 -0.16 -25.22 2.79
CA ILE A 69 1.07 -26.02 2.68
C ILE A 69 2.16 -25.54 1.69
N THR A 70 2.01 -24.43 0.96
CA THR A 70 3.11 -23.92 0.11
C THR A 70 3.32 -22.43 0.30
N GLU A 71 4.57 -22.06 0.59
CA GLU A 71 5.10 -20.69 0.64
C GLU A 71 4.79 -19.96 -0.67
N ALA A 72 3.58 -19.38 -0.77
CA ALA A 72 3.19 -18.59 -1.91
C ALA A 72 3.60 -17.15 -1.62
N ASP A 73 4.73 -16.73 -2.19
CA ASP A 73 5.04 -15.31 -2.32
C ASP A 73 3.82 -14.62 -2.97
N MET A 74 3.22 -13.68 -2.27
CA MET A 74 2.05 -12.95 -2.74
C MET A 74 2.43 -11.53 -3.12
N LEU A 75 1.69 -10.95 -4.06
CA LEU A 75 1.91 -9.60 -4.54
C LEU A 75 0.78 -8.68 -4.08
N ALA A 76 1.10 -7.66 -3.30
CA ALA A 76 0.18 -6.59 -2.94
C ALA A 76 0.37 -5.41 -3.91
N LYS A 77 -0.68 -5.08 -4.67
CA LYS A 77 -0.68 -3.89 -5.53
C LYS A 77 -1.52 -2.77 -4.87
N PRO A 78 -0.93 -1.64 -4.47
CA PRO A 78 -1.66 -0.54 -3.85
C PRO A 78 -2.65 0.10 -4.81
N ASP A 79 -3.80 0.54 -4.29
CA ASP A 79 -4.76 1.38 -5.00
C ASP A 79 -4.65 2.83 -4.51
N SER A 80 -4.13 3.71 -5.37
CA SER A 80 -3.89 5.13 -5.07
C SER A 80 -5.18 5.91 -4.79
N ALA A 81 -6.35 5.42 -5.21
CA ALA A 81 -7.65 6.02 -4.91
C ALA A 81 -8.07 5.81 -3.44
N THR A 82 -7.48 4.83 -2.74
CA THR A 82 -7.81 4.50 -1.35
C THR A 82 -6.91 5.21 -0.32
N PHE A 83 -5.95 6.00 -0.79
CA PHE A 83 -4.94 6.67 0.04
C PHE A 83 -5.56 7.53 1.14
N SER A 84 -5.04 7.39 2.36
CA SER A 84 -5.44 8.22 3.50
C SER A 84 -4.29 8.43 4.48
N ILE A 85 -4.14 9.67 4.94
CA ILE A 85 -3.28 9.99 6.09
C ILE A 85 -3.94 9.42 7.35
N LEU A 86 -3.14 8.82 8.24
CA LEU A 86 -3.64 8.28 9.52
C LEU A 86 -3.70 9.40 10.57
N PRO A 87 -4.90 9.82 11.00
CA PRO A 87 -5.07 11.05 11.78
C PRO A 87 -4.53 10.96 13.22
N TRP A 88 -4.30 9.76 13.75
CA TRP A 88 -3.79 9.55 15.12
C TRP A 88 -2.26 9.49 15.22
N ARG A 89 -1.53 9.62 14.11
CA ARG A 89 -0.07 9.89 14.10
C ARG A 89 0.17 11.33 13.66
N THR A 90 -0.12 12.25 14.58
CA THR A 90 0.04 13.71 14.38
C THR A 90 1.49 14.19 14.54
N GLU A 91 2.36 13.39 15.15
CA GLU A 91 3.76 13.73 15.35
C GLU A 91 4.63 13.23 14.19
N ALA A 92 5.64 14.02 13.81
CA ALA A 92 6.59 13.63 12.78
C ALA A 92 7.53 12.54 13.31
N PRO A 93 7.77 11.44 12.56
CA PRO A 93 7.25 11.18 11.22
C PRO A 93 5.80 10.64 11.21
N GLY A 94 4.97 11.22 10.34
CA GLY A 94 3.58 10.81 10.14
C GLY A 94 3.46 9.42 9.50
N ALA A 95 2.22 8.92 9.38
CA ALA A 95 1.91 7.66 8.70
C ALA A 95 0.69 7.79 7.78
N ALA A 96 0.69 6.99 6.71
CA ALA A 96 -0.44 6.86 5.79
C ALA A 96 -0.76 5.38 5.51
N ARG A 97 -1.90 5.15 4.86
CA ARG A 97 -2.30 3.86 4.28
C ARG A 97 -2.67 4.04 2.82
#